data_AF-A0A7X9GT45-F1
#
_entry.id   AF-A0A7X9GT45-F1
#
_cell.length_a   1.000
_cell.length_b   1.000
_cell.length_c   1.000
_cell.angle_alpha   90.00
_cell.angle_beta   90.00
_cell.angle_gamma   90.00
#
_symmetry.space_group_name_H-M   'P 1'
#
loop_
_entity.id
_entity.type
_entity.pdbx_description
1 polymer ?
#
loop_
_entity_poly.entity_id
_entity_poly.type
_entity_poly.pdbx_seq_one_letter_code
_entity_poly.pdbx_strand_id
1 'polypeptide(L)' 'MVVNLDLPGATINRHVYGHFAEHLGRCIYEGFFVGEGSEIPNTRGIRDDVVAALRALQIPNLRWPG' A
#
# COMPACT_ATOMS: atom_id res chain seq x y z
N MET A 1 -32.00 5.90 5.41
CA MET A 1 -31.28 5.07 4.43
C MET A 1 -31.80 3.65 4.56
N VAL A 2 -32.12 2.98 3.45
CA VAL A 2 -32.56 1.57 3.43
C VAL A 2 -31.48 0.74 2.72
N VAL A 3 -31.13 -0.43 3.26
CA VAL A 3 -30.16 -1.37 2.67
C VAL A 3 -30.90 -2.67 2.37
N ASN A 4 -30.91 -3.08 1.10
CA ASN A 4 -31.59 -4.31 0.66
C ASN A 4 -30.57 -5.43 0.50
N LEU A 5 -30.60 -6.43 1.37
CA LEU A 5 -29.62 -7.52 1.39
C LEU A 5 -29.97 -8.65 0.39
N ASP A 6 -31.21 -8.71 -0.07
CA ASP A 6 -31.72 -9.78 -0.95
C ASP A 6 -31.54 -9.47 -2.44
N LEU A 7 -31.02 -8.28 -2.78
CA LEU A 7 -30.73 -7.86 -4.14
C LEU A 7 -29.21 -7.88 -4.36
N PRO A 8 -28.65 -8.89 -5.06
CA PRO A 8 -27.22 -8.92 -5.30
C PRO A 8 -26.80 -7.75 -6.20
N GLY A 9 -25.80 -6.99 -5.74
CA GLY A 9 -25.16 -5.92 -6.52
C GLY A 9 -24.02 -6.44 -7.39
N ALA A 10 -23.34 -5.52 -8.08
CA ALA A 10 -22.10 -5.85 -8.78
C ALA A 10 -20.97 -6.22 -7.80
N THR A 11 -20.12 -7.17 -8.19
CA THR A 11 -18.90 -7.48 -7.43
C THR A 11 -17.94 -6.29 -7.47
N ILE A 12 -17.59 -5.76 -6.30
CA ILE A 12 -16.58 -4.71 -6.20
C ILE A 12 -15.22 -5.34 -6.43
N ASN A 13 -14.56 -4.96 -7.53
CA ASN A 13 -13.24 -5.47 -7.85
C ASN A 13 -12.22 -4.96 -6.81
N ARG A 14 -11.46 -5.88 -6.19
CA ARG A 14 -10.43 -5.52 -5.20
C ARG A 14 -9.46 -4.46 -5.70
N HIS A 15 -9.12 -4.47 -7.00
CA HIS A 15 -8.13 -3.56 -7.57
C HIS A 15 -8.55 -2.08 -7.53
N VAL A 16 -9.82 -1.77 -7.26
CA VAL A 16 -10.29 -0.41 -6.95
C VAL A 16 -9.62 0.17 -5.70
N TYR A 17 -9.19 -0.69 -4.76
CA TYR A 17 -8.42 -0.32 -3.57
C TYR A 17 -6.90 -0.35 -3.81
N GLY A 18 -6.46 -0.18 -5.06
CA GLY A 18 -5.04 -0.10 -5.43
C GLY A 18 -4.36 1.17 -4.92
N HIS A 19 -3.02 1.15 -4.88
CA HIS A 19 -2.19 2.28 -4.46
C HIS A 19 -1.17 2.66 -5.54
N PHE A 20 -0.53 3.82 -5.35
CA PHE A 20 0.47 4.38 -6.27
C PHE A 20 1.65 4.94 -5.48
N ALA A 21 2.87 4.69 -5.97
CA ALA A 21 4.11 5.20 -5.40
C ALA A 21 5.03 5.69 -6.53
N GLU A 22 5.55 6.91 -6.38
CA GLU A 22 6.40 7.57 -7.37
C GLU A 22 7.63 8.18 -6.72
N HIS A 23 8.70 8.36 -7.50
CA HIS A 23 9.88 9.12 -7.09
C HIS A 23 9.58 10.63 -6.96
N LEU A 24 8.67 10.98 -6.05
CA LEU A 24 8.20 12.32 -5.80
C LEU A 24 8.28 12.63 -4.30
N GLY A 25 9.03 13.68 -3.97
CA GLY A 25 9.30 14.07 -2.59
C GLY A 25 9.87 12.92 -1.76
N ARG A 26 9.19 12.61 -0.66
CA ARG A 26 9.57 11.55 0.30
C ARG A 26 8.74 10.27 0.16
N CYS A 27 8.07 10.08 -0.98
CA CYS A 27 7.27 8.86 -1.19
C CYS A 27 8.17 7.63 -1.18
N ILE A 28 9.20 7.58 -2.04
CA ILE A 28 10.15 6.46 -2.07
C ILE A 28 11.25 6.61 -1.01
N TYR A 29 11.98 7.72 -1.00
CA TYR A 29 13.10 7.93 -0.08
C TYR A 29 12.57 8.44 1.27
N GLU A 30 13.03 7.84 2.38
CA GLU A 30 12.47 7.95 3.74
C GLU A 30 11.06 7.33 3.93
N GLY A 31 10.23 7.35 2.89
CA GLY A 31 8.89 6.74 2.89
C GLY A 31 8.94 5.21 2.82
N PHE A 32 9.42 4.64 1.72
CA PHE A 32 9.61 3.18 1.58
C PHE A 32 11.02 2.75 1.92
N PHE A 33 12.01 3.42 1.33
CA PHE A 33 13.40 3.03 1.35
C PHE A 33 14.22 3.94 2.26
N VAL A 34 14.94 3.32 3.19
CA VAL A 34 15.84 3.96 4.16
C VAL A 34 17.29 3.50 4.03
N GLY A 35 17.56 2.48 3.21
CA GLY A 35 18.89 1.88 3.02
C GLY A 35 19.21 0.79 4.06
N GLU A 36 20.03 -0.19 3.67
CA GLU A 36 20.32 -1.37 4.51
C GLU A 36 21.09 -1.06 5.80
N GLY A 37 21.89 0.03 5.80
CA GLY A 37 22.63 0.50 6.98
C GLY A 37 21.85 1.44 7.89
N SER A 38 20.54 1.65 7.66
CA SER A 38 19.71 2.54 8.47
C SER A 38 19.48 1.97 9.88
N GLU A 39 19.42 2.83 10.89
CA GLU A 39 18.95 2.47 12.24
C GLU A 39 17.45 2.13 12.27
N ILE A 40 16.70 2.52 11.23
CA ILE A 40 15.28 2.19 11.10
C ILE A 40 15.16 0.70 10.72
N PRO A 41 14.37 -0.12 11.47
CA PRO A 41 14.15 -1.52 11.14
C PRO A 41 13.68 -1.72 9.71
N ASN A 42 14.42 -2.52 8.95
CA ASN A 42 14.21 -2.69 7.52
C ASN A 42 14.61 -4.09 7.04
N THR A 43 13.98 -4.51 5.95
CA THR A 43 14.35 -5.70 5.18
C THR A 43 14.88 -5.24 3.83
N ARG A 44 16.18 -5.41 3.58
CA ARG A 44 16.86 -4.98 2.33
C ARG A 44 16.67 -3.48 2.03
N GLY A 45 16.73 -2.65 3.08
CA GLY A 45 16.59 -1.20 3.01
C GLY A 45 15.15 -0.69 2.92
N ILE A 46 14.14 -1.57 2.85
CA ILE A 46 12.72 -1.19 2.87
C ILE A 46 12.21 -1.27 4.32
N ARG A 47 11.55 -0.22 4.81
CA ARG A 47 11.08 -0.17 6.20
C ARG A 47 10.06 -1.26 6.51
N ASP A 48 10.25 -1.95 7.62
CA ASP A 48 9.37 -3.06 8.01
C ASP A 48 7.99 -2.58 8.49
N ASP A 49 7.92 -1.41 9.11
CA ASP A 49 6.67 -0.82 9.60
C ASP A 49 5.71 -0.47 8.46
N VAL A 50 6.22 0.09 7.36
CA VAL A 50 5.45 0.38 6.15
C VAL A 50 4.98 -0.91 5.50
N VAL A 51 5.84 -1.93 5.38
CA VAL A 51 5.45 -3.23 4.82
C VAL A 51 4.35 -3.88 5.66
N ALA A 52 4.47 -3.84 6.99
CA ALA A 52 3.46 -4.37 7.90
C ALA A 52 2.11 -3.64 7.74
N ALA A 53 2.13 -2.31 7.65
CA ALA A 53 0.92 -1.51 7.44
C ALA A 53 0.24 -1.82 6.10
N LEU A 54 1.00 -1.89 5.00
CA LEU A 54 0.45 -2.22 3.67
C LEU A 54 -0.12 -3.64 3.61
N ARG A 55 0.50 -4.59 4.32
CA ARG A 55 -0.07 -5.92 4.51
C ARG A 55 -1.36 -5.87 5.31
N ALA A 56 -1.43 -5.12 6.41
CA ALA A 56 -2.66 -4.98 7.19
C ALA A 56 -3.81 -4.37 6.37
N LEU A 57 -3.50 -3.42 5.48
CA LEU A 57 -4.45 -2.82 4.53
C LEU A 57 -4.88 -3.75 3.39
N GLN A 58 -4.23 -4.92 3.24
CA GLN A 58 -4.51 -5.89 2.19
C GLN A 58 -4.45 -5.27 0.78
N ILE A 59 -3.45 -4.41 0.53
CA ILE A 59 -3.37 -3.71 -0.75
C ILE A 59 -3.28 -4.71 -1.92
N PRO A 60 -4.11 -4.56 -2.96
CA PRO A 60 -4.20 -5.55 -4.02
C PRO A 60 -3.17 -5.34 -5.13
N ASN A 61 -2.69 -4.11 -5.28
CA ASN A 61 -1.70 -3.69 -6.26
C ASN A 61 -1.04 -2.38 -5.81
N LEU A 62 0.16 -2.14 -6.32
CA LEU A 62 0.91 -0.90 -6.14
C LEU A 62 1.52 -0.51 -7.49
N ARG A 63 1.08 0.61 -8.06
CA ARG A 63 1.64 1.18 -9.29
C ARG A 63 2.93 1.95 -8.98
N TRP A 64 3.94 1.79 -9.83
CA TRP A 64 5.27 2.43 -9.74
C TRP A 64 5.88 2.49 -11.17
N PRO A 65 6.75 3.46 -11.55
CA PRO A 65 7.36 4.53 -10.75
C PRO A 65 6.67 5.89 -10.84
N GLY A 66 5.57 6.03 -11.59
CA GLY A 66 4.96 7.29 -12.01
C GLY A 66 3.87 7.07 -13.03
#